data_AF-A0A1V5IGT7-F1
#
_entry.id   AF-A0A1V5IGT7-F1
#
_cell.length_a   1.000
_cell.length_b   1.000
_cell.length_c   1.000
_cell.angle_alpha   90.00
_cell.angle_beta   90.00
_cell.angle_gamma   90.00
#
_symmetry.space_group_name_H-M   'P 1'
#
loop_
_entity.id
_entity.type
_entity.pdbx_description
1 polymer ?
#
loop_
_entity_poly.entity_id
_entity_poly.type
_entity_poly.pdbx_seq_one_letter_code
_entity_poly.pdbx_strand_id
1 'polypeptide(L)'
;MTLAAGCYIGMFSGCTGLTAPPALPALTLAAYCYKEMFYGCTDLTQAPVLPATNLIFGCYFGMFHGCTELTAAPELRAAALVQECYKEMFYGCTKLNNIRVNFNSWADDVDATLDWVYGVSSTGTFVCPAELDTSVEDESHVPVGWSTGLPTGISSVTDSPFLNGAIYNISGQRVGKQERGIIIENGRKYFNR
;
A
#
# COMPACT_ATOMS: atom_id res chain seq x y z
N MET A 1 8.05 -2.70 26.11
CA MET A 1 8.63 -1.37 25.85
C MET A 1 7.63 -0.62 25.00
N THR A 2 7.06 0.47 25.50
CA THR A 2 6.09 1.29 24.75
C THR A 2 6.86 2.41 24.07
N LEU A 3 6.69 2.58 22.76
CA LEU A 3 7.31 3.67 22.02
C LEU A 3 6.73 5.01 22.48
N ALA A 4 7.56 6.06 22.51
CA ALA A 4 7.09 7.41 22.75
C ALA A 4 6.27 7.93 21.56
N ALA A 5 5.42 8.93 21.80
CA ALA A 5 4.77 9.66 20.71
C ALA A 5 5.83 10.25 19.77
N GLY A 6 5.61 10.15 18.46
CA GLY A 6 6.53 10.66 17.45
C GLY A 6 7.88 9.93 17.36
N CYS A 7 8.03 8.71 17.88
CA CYS A 7 9.33 8.04 17.99
C CYS A 7 10.13 7.95 16.67
N TYR A 8 9.45 7.86 15.52
CA TYR A 8 10.07 7.78 14.19
C TYR A 8 9.64 8.93 13.28
N ILE A 9 9.17 10.04 13.84
CA ILE A 9 8.73 11.20 13.05
C ILE A 9 9.86 11.68 12.13
N GLY A 10 9.56 11.78 10.83
CA GLY A 10 10.49 12.34 9.84
C GLY A 10 11.83 11.61 9.68
N MET A 11 11.98 10.38 10.19
CA MET A 11 13.30 9.73 10.30
C MET A 11 14.09 9.63 8.98
N PHE A 12 13.41 9.47 7.85
CA PHE A 12 14.00 9.44 6.51
C PHE A 12 13.47 10.57 5.61
N SER A 13 12.91 11.63 6.19
CA SER A 13 12.39 12.75 5.41
C SER A 13 13.49 13.36 4.53
N GLY A 14 13.19 13.60 3.25
CA GLY A 14 14.09 14.17 2.25
C GLY A 14 15.22 13.24 1.79
N CYS A 15 15.19 11.95 2.15
CA CYS A 15 16.17 10.97 1.68
C CYS A 15 15.88 10.56 0.23
N THR A 16 16.20 11.45 -0.72
CA THR A 16 15.85 11.27 -2.14
C THR A 16 16.48 10.03 -2.78
N GLY A 17 17.66 9.59 -2.33
CA GLY A 17 18.31 8.36 -2.81
C GLY A 17 17.88 7.05 -2.12
N LEU A 18 16.88 7.09 -1.23
CA LEU A 18 16.37 5.88 -0.56
C LEU A 18 15.46 5.09 -1.50
N THR A 19 15.96 3.99 -2.05
CA THR A 19 15.19 3.16 -3.01
C THR A 19 14.39 2.04 -2.35
N ALA A 20 14.82 1.59 -1.16
CA ALA A 20 14.19 0.55 -0.37
C ALA A 20 14.12 0.97 1.12
N PRO A 21 12.94 0.86 1.75
CA PRO A 21 12.76 1.29 3.13
C PRO A 21 13.23 0.20 4.12
N PRO A 22 13.58 0.57 5.36
CA PRO A 22 13.82 -0.41 6.41
C PRO A 22 12.52 -1.12 6.83
N ALA A 23 12.65 -2.28 7.49
CA ALA A 23 11.53 -2.91 8.18
C ALA A 23 11.10 -2.05 9.38
N LEU A 24 9.79 -1.92 9.59
CA LEU A 24 9.22 -1.15 10.70
C LEU A 24 9.05 -2.04 11.93
N PRO A 25 9.64 -1.68 13.09
CA PRO A 25 9.67 -2.57 14.26
C PRO A 25 8.41 -2.48 15.16
N ALA A 26 7.65 -1.38 15.08
CA ALA A 26 6.56 -1.12 16.02
C ALA A 26 5.29 -1.93 15.71
N LEU A 27 4.97 -2.94 16.54
CA LEU A 27 3.68 -3.64 16.49
C LEU A 27 2.54 -2.87 17.18
N THR A 28 2.90 -1.96 18.10
CA THR A 28 1.97 -1.09 18.82
C THR A 28 2.42 0.34 18.62
N LEU A 29 1.53 1.17 18.08
CA LEU A 29 1.83 2.56 17.73
C LEU A 29 1.52 3.49 18.91
N ALA A 30 2.27 4.58 18.99
CA ALA A 30 1.90 5.77 19.74
C ALA A 30 1.40 6.86 18.76
N ALA A 31 0.87 7.97 19.30
CA ALA A 31 0.50 9.11 18.46
C ALA A 31 1.69 9.57 17.60
N TYR A 32 1.42 9.83 16.32
CA TYR A 32 2.43 10.29 15.35
C TYR A 32 3.65 9.38 15.17
N CYS A 33 3.57 8.09 15.55
CA CYS A 33 4.72 7.18 15.59
C CYS A 33 5.59 7.23 14.32
N TYR A 34 4.96 7.23 13.14
CA TYR A 34 5.63 7.22 11.83
C TYR A 34 5.24 8.43 10.95
N LYS A 35 4.81 9.53 11.58
CA LYS A 35 4.46 10.77 10.85
C LYS A 35 5.63 11.19 9.94
N GLU A 36 5.34 11.45 8.67
CA GLU A 36 6.29 11.97 7.67
C GLU A 36 7.57 11.14 7.52
N MET A 37 7.59 9.87 7.95
CA MET A 37 8.81 9.08 8.07
C MET A 37 9.59 9.01 6.74
N PHE A 38 8.91 8.95 5.59
CA PHE A 38 9.50 8.94 4.25
C PHE A 38 9.07 10.14 3.41
N TYR A 39 8.70 11.26 4.03
CA TYR A 39 8.31 12.48 3.31
C TYR A 39 9.40 12.90 2.32
N GLY A 40 9.06 13.07 1.05
CA GLY A 40 9.98 13.53 0.00
C GLY A 40 11.05 12.52 -0.41
N CYS A 41 10.88 11.23 -0.10
CA CYS A 41 11.76 10.16 -0.60
C CYS A 41 11.46 9.86 -2.07
N THR A 42 11.95 10.71 -2.98
CA THR A 42 11.56 10.66 -4.41
C THR A 42 11.91 9.36 -5.11
N ASP A 43 13.02 8.69 -4.79
CA ASP A 43 13.44 7.45 -5.46
C ASP A 43 12.90 6.17 -4.77
N LEU A 44 12.01 6.30 -3.77
CA LEU A 44 11.45 5.16 -3.04
C LEU A 44 10.49 4.36 -3.92
N THR A 45 10.95 3.23 -4.43
CA THR A 45 10.18 2.37 -5.36
C THR A 45 9.27 1.37 -4.66
N GLN A 46 9.52 1.06 -3.39
CA GLN A 46 8.81 0.05 -2.60
C GLN A 46 8.44 0.62 -1.24
N ALA A 47 7.22 0.35 -0.77
CA ALA A 47 6.81 0.68 0.59
C ALA A 47 7.20 -0.44 1.58
N PRO A 48 7.47 -0.13 2.86
CA PRO A 48 7.67 -1.13 3.89
C PRO A 48 6.34 -1.78 4.27
N VAL A 49 6.40 -2.98 4.86
CA VAL A 49 5.21 -3.56 5.50
C VAL A 49 4.84 -2.74 6.72
N LEU A 50 3.56 -2.35 6.86
CA LEU A 50 3.02 -1.77 8.09
C LEU A 50 2.54 -2.90 9.02
N PRO A 51 3.22 -3.15 10.14
CA PRO A 51 2.94 -4.32 10.97
C PRO A 51 1.77 -4.09 11.95
N ALA A 52 1.50 -2.84 12.34
CA ALA A 52 0.43 -2.52 13.26
C ALA A 52 -0.92 -2.40 12.53
N THR A 53 -1.92 -3.12 13.02
CA THR A 53 -3.31 -3.10 12.51
C THR A 53 -4.21 -2.15 13.30
N ASN A 54 -3.81 -1.79 14.53
CA ASN A 54 -4.52 -0.85 15.37
C ASN A 54 -3.94 0.55 15.17
N LEU A 55 -4.71 1.42 14.51
CA LEU A 55 -4.32 2.80 14.29
C LEU A 55 -4.46 3.62 15.57
N ILE A 56 -3.67 4.67 15.65
CA ILE A 56 -3.68 5.68 16.71
C ILE A 56 -3.59 7.05 16.02
N PHE A 57 -4.02 8.10 16.72
CA PHE A 57 -4.01 9.47 16.22
C PHE A 57 -2.73 9.83 15.44
N GLY A 58 -2.90 10.23 14.17
CA GLY A 58 -1.83 10.71 13.28
C GLY A 58 -0.71 9.70 13.00
N CYS A 59 -0.92 8.41 13.26
CA CYS A 59 0.16 7.43 13.31
C CYS A 59 1.01 7.29 12.03
N TYR A 60 0.42 7.51 10.86
CA TYR A 60 1.06 7.44 9.54
C TYR A 60 0.82 8.72 8.71
N PHE A 61 0.50 9.85 9.37
CA PHE A 61 0.25 11.13 8.72
C PHE A 61 1.39 11.46 7.76
N GLY A 62 1.08 11.75 6.49
CA GLY A 62 2.06 12.17 5.48
C GLY A 62 3.23 11.20 5.26
N MET A 63 3.11 9.93 5.66
CA MET A 63 4.26 9.01 5.75
C MET A 63 5.02 8.86 4.43
N PHE A 64 4.34 8.89 3.29
CA PHE A 64 4.92 8.78 1.94
C PHE A 64 4.65 10.02 1.08
N HIS A 65 4.29 11.15 1.68
CA HIS A 65 4.03 12.39 0.93
C HIS A 65 5.24 12.72 0.04
N GLY A 66 5.03 12.89 -1.26
CA GLY A 66 6.06 13.24 -2.24
C GLY A 66 6.97 12.08 -2.66
N CYS A 67 6.62 10.82 -2.36
CA CYS A 67 7.32 9.64 -2.87
C CYS A 67 6.94 9.37 -4.34
N THR A 68 7.52 10.15 -5.27
CA THR A 68 7.11 10.18 -6.68
C THR A 68 7.32 8.88 -7.45
N GLU A 69 8.29 8.05 -7.04
CA GLU A 69 8.58 6.75 -7.67
C GLU A 69 7.83 5.56 -7.05
N LEU A 70 7.05 5.78 -5.98
CA LEU A 70 6.31 4.69 -5.33
C LEU A 70 5.16 4.23 -6.24
N THR A 71 5.15 2.96 -6.62
CA THR A 71 4.14 2.41 -7.55
C THR A 71 3.00 1.67 -6.86
N ALA A 72 3.25 1.11 -5.67
CA ALA A 72 2.28 0.38 -4.87
C ALA A 72 2.35 0.81 -3.40
N ALA A 73 1.18 1.06 -2.81
CA ALA A 73 1.06 1.37 -1.40
C ALA A 73 1.34 0.11 -0.57
N PRO A 74 1.77 0.26 0.70
CA PRO A 74 1.75 -0.87 1.61
C PRO A 74 0.31 -1.32 1.85
N GLU A 75 0.13 -2.58 2.21
CA GLU A 75 -1.21 -3.07 2.57
C GLU A 75 -1.71 -2.38 3.86
N LEU A 76 -2.85 -1.69 3.77
CA LEU A 76 -3.45 -0.95 4.87
C LEU A 76 -4.48 -1.83 5.59
N ARG A 77 -4.00 -2.63 6.55
CA ARG A 77 -4.77 -3.72 7.19
C ARG A 77 -5.73 -3.29 8.30
N ALA A 78 -5.74 -2.01 8.67
CA ALA A 78 -6.61 -1.52 9.73
C ALA A 78 -8.09 -1.72 9.37
N ALA A 79 -8.87 -2.27 10.30
CA ALA A 79 -10.31 -2.47 10.12
C ALA A 79 -11.12 -1.19 10.35
N ALA A 80 -10.55 -0.20 11.05
CA ALA A 80 -11.18 1.08 11.32
C ALA A 80 -10.14 2.20 11.18
N LEU A 81 -10.60 3.33 10.67
CA LEU A 81 -9.81 4.55 10.55
C LEU A 81 -9.78 5.31 11.90
N VAL A 82 -8.73 6.09 12.10
CA VAL A 82 -8.52 6.94 13.28
C VAL A 82 -8.09 8.31 12.80
N GLN A 83 -8.51 9.34 13.54
CA GLN A 83 -8.24 10.75 13.27
C GLN A 83 -6.83 10.97 12.72
N GLU A 84 -6.78 11.60 11.54
CA GLU A 84 -5.58 12.00 10.81
C GLU A 84 -4.55 10.89 10.49
N CYS A 85 -4.79 9.61 10.81
CA CYS A 85 -3.70 8.63 10.70
C CYS A 85 -3.26 8.39 9.25
N TYR A 86 -4.13 8.47 8.25
CA TYR A 86 -3.75 8.38 6.83
C TYR A 86 -3.85 9.71 6.07
N LYS A 87 -4.07 10.83 6.77
CA LYS A 87 -4.11 12.16 6.17
C LYS A 87 -2.81 12.43 5.39
N GLU A 88 -2.97 12.90 4.15
CA GLU A 88 -1.88 13.21 3.21
C GLU A 88 -0.88 12.06 2.95
N MET A 89 -1.20 10.81 3.33
CA MET A 89 -0.23 9.72 3.39
C MET A 89 0.49 9.45 2.06
N PHE A 90 -0.21 9.58 0.93
CA PHE A 90 0.33 9.42 -0.43
C PHE A 90 0.18 10.68 -1.28
N TYR A 91 0.04 11.85 -0.66
CA TYR A 91 -0.03 13.13 -1.37
C TYR A 91 1.19 13.27 -2.29
N GLY A 92 0.97 13.53 -3.58
CA GLY A 92 2.03 13.70 -4.58
C GLY A 92 2.79 12.42 -4.96
N CYS A 93 2.29 11.23 -4.61
CA CYS A 93 2.86 9.96 -5.08
C CYS A 93 2.49 9.70 -6.55
N THR A 94 3.11 10.43 -7.47
CA THR A 94 2.69 10.53 -8.88
C THR A 94 2.62 9.23 -9.67
N LYS A 95 3.35 8.18 -9.27
CA LYS A 95 3.34 6.86 -9.92
C LYS A 95 2.53 5.80 -9.18
N LEU A 96 1.96 6.14 -8.02
CA LEU A 96 1.20 5.20 -7.22
C LEU A 96 -0.08 4.82 -7.96
N ASN A 97 -0.25 3.53 -8.25
CA ASN A 97 -1.39 3.01 -9.02
C ASN A 97 -2.03 1.76 -8.41
N ASN A 98 -1.60 1.37 -7.20
CA ASN A 98 -2.16 0.23 -6.48
C ASN A 98 -2.29 0.54 -5.00
N ILE A 99 -3.53 0.51 -4.50
CA ILE A 99 -3.85 0.69 -3.08
C ILE A 99 -4.75 -0.47 -2.64
N ARG A 100 -4.44 -1.07 -1.48
CA ARG A 100 -5.25 -2.11 -0.85
C ARG A 100 -5.56 -1.71 0.59
N VAL A 101 -6.84 -1.67 0.93
CA VAL A 101 -7.37 -1.30 2.25
C VAL A 101 -8.22 -2.42 2.85
N ASN A 102 -8.45 -2.34 4.16
CA ASN A 102 -9.30 -3.27 4.91
C ASN A 102 -10.35 -2.59 5.81
N PHE A 103 -10.41 -1.26 5.84
CA PHE A 103 -11.48 -0.53 6.54
C PHE A 103 -12.76 -0.54 5.69
N ASN A 104 -13.92 -0.46 6.36
CA ASN A 104 -15.24 -0.59 5.72
C ASN A 104 -16.08 0.70 5.78
N SER A 105 -15.55 1.77 6.37
CA SER A 105 -16.19 3.09 6.41
C SER A 105 -15.13 4.17 6.31
N TRP A 106 -15.44 5.22 5.57
CA TRP A 106 -14.73 6.48 5.63
C TRP A 106 -14.97 7.14 7.00
N ALA A 107 -14.05 8.00 7.42
CA ALA A 107 -14.06 8.67 8.72
C ALA A 107 -13.76 10.16 8.51
N ASP A 108 -14.62 10.79 7.69
CA ASP A 108 -14.46 12.16 7.21
C ASP A 108 -14.59 13.19 8.33
N ASP A 109 -15.38 12.88 9.37
CA ASP A 109 -15.57 13.72 10.55
C ASP A 109 -14.29 13.94 11.36
N VAL A 110 -13.27 13.11 11.11
CA VAL A 110 -11.97 13.15 11.79
C VAL A 110 -10.80 13.22 10.81
N ASP A 111 -11.04 13.61 9.57
CA ASP A 111 -10.02 13.81 8.54
C ASP A 111 -9.06 12.60 8.37
N ALA A 112 -9.56 11.37 8.52
CA ALA A 112 -8.67 10.21 8.60
C ALA A 112 -7.89 9.96 7.30
N THR A 113 -8.49 10.27 6.15
CA THR A 113 -7.92 10.11 4.80
C THR A 113 -7.92 11.42 4.01
N LEU A 114 -8.05 12.58 4.69
CA LEU A 114 -8.05 13.88 4.02
C LEU A 114 -6.80 14.04 3.14
N ASP A 115 -7.01 14.34 1.86
CA ASP A 115 -6.00 14.53 0.81
C ASP A 115 -4.98 13.37 0.67
N TRP A 116 -5.32 12.18 1.17
CA TRP A 116 -4.37 11.06 1.23
C TRP A 116 -3.91 10.56 -0.14
N VAL A 117 -4.68 10.80 -1.21
CA VAL A 117 -4.38 10.40 -2.59
C VAL A 117 -4.34 11.57 -3.56
N TYR A 118 -4.20 12.80 -3.06
CA TYR A 118 -4.03 13.96 -3.93
C TYR A 118 -2.80 13.77 -4.82
N GLY A 119 -2.95 13.93 -6.14
CA GLY A 119 -1.82 13.87 -7.09
C GLY A 119 -1.20 12.48 -7.29
N VAL A 120 -1.93 11.39 -7.02
CA VAL A 120 -1.54 10.03 -7.44
C VAL A 120 -1.74 9.80 -8.95
N SER A 121 -1.37 8.63 -9.47
CA SER A 121 -1.59 8.26 -10.87
C SER A 121 -3.06 8.43 -11.27
N SER A 122 -3.32 8.89 -12.49
CA SER A 122 -4.68 9.02 -13.05
C SER A 122 -5.38 7.69 -13.33
N THR A 123 -4.65 6.58 -13.23
CA THR A 123 -5.19 5.22 -13.34
C THR A 123 -4.57 4.32 -12.30
N GLY A 124 -5.36 3.35 -11.84
CA GLY A 124 -4.91 2.38 -10.87
C GLY A 124 -6.00 1.40 -10.45
N THR A 125 -5.66 0.61 -9.43
CA THR A 125 -6.56 -0.35 -8.81
C THR A 125 -6.65 -0.07 -7.32
N PHE A 126 -7.87 0.15 -6.86
CA PHE A 126 -8.23 0.29 -5.46
C PHE A 126 -8.91 -1.01 -5.00
N VAL A 127 -8.26 -1.74 -4.09
CA VAL A 127 -8.77 -3.00 -3.56
C VAL A 127 -9.31 -2.78 -2.16
N CYS A 128 -10.60 -3.01 -1.95
CA CYS A 128 -11.29 -2.72 -0.69
C CYS A 128 -12.35 -3.77 -0.32
N PRO A 129 -12.78 -3.85 0.95
CA PRO A 129 -13.92 -4.66 1.36
C PRO A 129 -15.19 -4.32 0.55
N ALA A 130 -16.09 -5.30 0.40
CA ALA A 130 -17.33 -5.15 -0.36
C ALA A 130 -18.27 -4.08 0.22
N GLU A 131 -18.14 -3.85 1.53
CA GLU A 131 -18.98 -2.98 2.33
C GLU A 131 -18.55 -1.51 2.27
N LEU A 132 -17.33 -1.23 1.80
CA LEU A 132 -16.85 0.14 1.69
C LEU A 132 -17.58 0.86 0.54
N ASP A 133 -18.23 1.98 0.84
CA ASP A 133 -18.80 2.85 -0.18
C ASP A 133 -17.68 3.42 -1.06
N THR A 134 -17.74 3.16 -2.36
CA THR A 134 -16.76 3.64 -3.34
C THR A 134 -17.39 4.56 -4.37
N SER A 135 -18.60 5.07 -4.10
CA SER A 135 -19.32 5.98 -5.00
C SER A 135 -18.73 7.39 -5.04
N VAL A 136 -17.98 7.78 -4.00
CA VAL A 136 -17.25 9.04 -3.93
C VAL A 136 -15.84 8.83 -4.46
N GLU A 137 -15.52 9.53 -5.54
CA GLU A 137 -14.19 9.58 -6.13
C GLU A 137 -13.62 11.00 -6.02
N ASP A 138 -12.60 11.18 -5.19
CA ASP A 138 -11.92 12.46 -4.94
C ASP A 138 -10.52 12.23 -4.33
N GLU A 139 -9.88 13.29 -3.83
CA GLU A 139 -8.53 13.21 -3.25
C GLU A 139 -8.48 12.65 -1.82
N SER A 140 -9.64 12.43 -1.19
CA SER A 140 -9.82 11.93 0.18
C SER A 140 -10.45 10.53 0.27
N HIS A 141 -10.94 10.00 -0.85
CA HIS A 141 -11.61 8.70 -0.99
C HIS A 141 -10.88 7.80 -2.01
N VAL A 142 -11.63 7.15 -2.90
CA VAL A 142 -11.07 6.43 -4.05
C VAL A 142 -10.57 7.46 -5.06
N PRO A 143 -9.35 7.34 -5.61
CA PRO A 143 -8.89 8.27 -6.63
C PRO A 143 -9.77 8.22 -7.89
N VAL A 144 -10.05 9.38 -8.47
CA VAL A 144 -10.84 9.51 -9.71
C VAL A 144 -10.27 8.63 -10.83
N GLY A 145 -11.14 7.83 -11.46
CA GLY A 145 -10.78 6.98 -12.59
C GLY A 145 -10.07 5.67 -12.25
N TRP A 146 -9.96 5.32 -10.96
CA TRP A 146 -9.43 4.03 -10.54
C TRP A 146 -10.46 2.93 -10.61
N SER A 147 -10.02 1.73 -10.98
CA SER A 147 -10.83 0.53 -10.90
C SER A 147 -10.95 0.07 -9.44
N THR A 148 -12.17 -0.17 -8.97
CA THR A 148 -12.41 -0.78 -7.65
C THR A 148 -12.58 -2.30 -7.80
N GLY A 149 -12.02 -3.06 -6.86
CA GLY A 149 -12.10 -4.51 -6.88
C GLY A 149 -12.14 -5.10 -5.49
N LEU A 150 -12.84 -6.23 -5.34
CA LEU A 150 -12.81 -6.99 -4.09
C LEU A 150 -11.38 -7.47 -3.80
N PRO A 151 -11.01 -7.69 -2.53
CA PRO A 151 -9.77 -8.35 -2.15
C PRO A 151 -9.98 -9.83 -2.46
N THR A 152 -10.06 -10.17 -3.75
CA THR A 152 -9.88 -11.55 -4.16
C THR A 152 -8.49 -11.91 -3.64
N GLY A 153 -8.38 -13.01 -2.88
CA GLY A 153 -7.09 -13.54 -2.39
C GLY A 153 -6.18 -14.04 -3.52
N ILE A 154 -6.23 -13.36 -4.67
CA ILE A 154 -5.63 -13.66 -5.95
C ILE A 154 -4.88 -12.38 -6.32
N SER A 155 -3.55 -12.42 -6.25
CA SER A 155 -2.70 -11.36 -6.79
C SER A 155 -3.00 -11.17 -8.28
N SER A 156 -2.93 -9.92 -8.77
CA SER A 156 -2.95 -9.64 -10.20
C SER A 156 -1.82 -10.37 -10.92
N VAL A 157 -2.14 -10.93 -12.08
CA VAL A 157 -1.16 -11.60 -12.95
C VAL A 157 -0.28 -10.53 -13.61
N THR A 158 0.99 -10.46 -13.25
CA THR A 158 2.00 -9.65 -13.97
C THR A 158 2.65 -10.47 -15.08
N ASP A 159 2.59 -9.98 -16.32
CA ASP A 159 3.13 -10.61 -17.55
C ASP A 159 4.67 -10.57 -17.69
N SER A 160 5.43 -10.56 -16.58
CA SER A 160 6.89 -10.52 -16.65
C SER A 160 7.52 -11.87 -16.26
N PRO A 161 8.08 -12.63 -17.22
CA PRO A 161 8.81 -13.85 -16.92
C PRO A 161 10.21 -13.52 -16.41
N PHE A 162 10.44 -13.71 -15.11
CA PHE A 162 11.79 -13.86 -14.57
C PHE A 162 12.26 -15.28 -14.88
N LEU A 163 13.03 -15.43 -15.96
CA LEU A 163 13.67 -16.68 -16.38
C LEU A 163 14.62 -17.17 -15.28
N ASN A 164 14.18 -18.11 -14.42
CA ASN A 164 14.99 -19.19 -13.79
C ASN A 164 14.37 -19.82 -12.51
N GLY A 165 13.05 -19.74 -12.29
CA GLY A 165 12.41 -20.43 -11.17
C GLY A 165 11.98 -21.87 -11.52
N ALA A 166 11.85 -22.73 -10.50
CA ALA A 166 11.11 -23.98 -10.66
C ALA A 166 9.62 -23.65 -10.83
N ILE A 167 8.99 -24.25 -11.84
CA ILE A 167 7.58 -24.03 -12.18
C ILE A 167 6.74 -25.16 -11.57
N TYR A 168 5.62 -24.82 -10.94
CA TYR A 168 4.65 -25.76 -10.37
C TYR A 168 3.25 -25.51 -10.94
N ASN A 169 2.38 -26.51 -11.00
CA ASN A 169 0.95 -26.29 -11.24
C ASN A 169 0.21 -25.94 -9.94
N ILE A 170 -1.10 -25.64 -10.03
CA ILE A 170 -1.94 -25.31 -8.87
C ILE A 170 -2.08 -26.45 -7.86
N SER A 171 -1.75 -27.68 -8.25
CA SER A 171 -1.71 -28.86 -7.38
C SER A 171 -0.35 -29.04 -6.68
N GLY A 172 0.60 -28.12 -6.88
CA GLY A 172 1.94 -28.17 -6.29
C GLY A 172 2.90 -29.14 -6.97
N GLN A 173 2.56 -29.67 -8.15
CA GLN A 173 3.43 -30.56 -8.90
C GLN A 173 4.39 -29.75 -9.76
N ARG A 174 5.67 -30.14 -9.81
CA ARG A 174 6.66 -29.48 -10.67
C ARG A 174 6.34 -29.75 -12.15
N VAL A 175 6.25 -28.71 -12.95
CA VAL A 175 5.90 -28.76 -14.39
C VAL A 175 6.96 -28.07 -15.25
N GLY A 176 6.89 -28.30 -16.57
CA GLY A 176 7.74 -27.64 -17.55
C GLY A 176 7.11 -26.35 -18.12
N LYS A 177 7.89 -25.58 -18.88
CA LYS A 177 7.44 -24.33 -19.54
C LYS A 177 6.27 -24.48 -20.54
N GLN A 178 5.89 -25.71 -20.87
CA GLN A 178 4.82 -26.01 -21.84
C GLN A 178 3.45 -26.23 -21.18
N GLU A 179 3.38 -26.27 -19.84
CA GLU A 179 2.13 -26.42 -19.11
C GLU A 179 1.21 -25.24 -19.37
N ARG A 180 0.00 -25.49 -19.90
CA ARG A 180 -1.00 -24.45 -20.15
C ARG A 180 -1.88 -24.24 -18.92
N GLY A 181 -2.20 -22.98 -18.64
CA GLY A 181 -3.03 -22.58 -17.50
C GLY A 181 -2.23 -21.91 -16.40
N ILE A 182 -2.74 -21.99 -15.16
CA ILE A 182 -2.10 -21.31 -14.02
C ILE A 182 -0.90 -22.12 -13.54
N ILE A 183 0.27 -21.49 -13.62
CA ILE A 183 1.53 -22.01 -13.09
C ILE A 183 2.02 -21.14 -11.92
N ILE A 184 2.86 -21.70 -11.05
CA ILE A 184 3.47 -21.03 -9.91
C ILE A 184 4.98 -21.04 -10.12
N GLU A 185 5.61 -19.88 -10.15
CA GLU A 185 7.07 -19.72 -10.23
C GLU A 185 7.51 -18.76 -9.12
N ASN A 186 8.53 -19.14 -8.32
CA ASN A 186 9.03 -18.35 -7.20
C ASN A 186 7.93 -17.84 -6.23
N GLY A 187 6.91 -18.66 -5.97
CA GLY A 187 5.79 -18.33 -5.08
C GLY A 187 4.73 -17.40 -5.67
N ARG A 188 4.82 -17.04 -6.96
CA ARG A 188 3.86 -16.18 -7.66
C ARG A 188 3.12 -16.98 -8.74
N LYS A 189 1.83 -16.66 -8.96
CA LYS A 189 0.97 -17.31 -9.96
C LYS A 189 1.07 -16.58 -11.31
N TYR A 190 1.19 -17.33 -12.40
CA TYR A 190 1.25 -16.85 -13.78
C TYR A 190 0.27 -17.63 -14.66
N PHE A 191 -0.22 -17.02 -15.73
CA PHE A 191 -1.03 -17.71 -16.72
C PHE A 191 -0.20 -17.99 -17.97
N ASN A 192 0.08 -19.26 -18.25
CA ASN A 192 0.86 -19.70 -19.41
C ASN A 192 -0.09 -20.14 -20.54
N ARG A 193 0.02 -19.49 -21.71
CA ARG A 193 -0.86 -19.71 -22.88
C ARG A 193 -0.30 -20.75 -23.84
#